data_AF-A0A7Y3BGE0-F1
#
_entry.id   AF-A0A7Y3BGE0-F1
#
_cell.length_a   1.000
_cell.length_b   1.000
_cell.length_c   1.000
_cell.angle_alpha   90.00
_cell.angle_beta   90.00
_cell.angle_gamma   90.00
#
_symmetry.space_group_name_H-M   'P 1'
#
loop_
_entity.id
_entity.type
_entity.pdbx_description
1 polymer ?
#
loop_
_entity_poly.entity_id
_entity_poly.type
_entity_poly.pdbx_seq_one_letter_code
_entity_poly.pdbx_strand_id
1 'polypeptide(L)' 'MNRRMFLAGTAAAAGARLVPAVSKTGGRRILTLVYDKSLGMMRAIDRVVR' A
#
# COMPACT_ATOMS: atom_id res chain seq x y z
N MET A 1 -33.60 -2.66 -14.11
CA MET A 1 -32.67 -3.17 -13.08
C MET A 1 -33.26 -4.45 -12.49
N ASN A 2 -32.61 -5.62 -12.62
CA ASN A 2 -33.10 -6.89 -12.06
C ASN A 2 -32.39 -7.18 -10.72
N ARG A 3 -33.01 -7.94 -9.79
CA ARG A 3 -32.49 -8.23 -8.45
C ARG A 3 -31.05 -8.74 -8.46
N ARG A 4 -30.70 -9.60 -9.42
CA ARG A 4 -29.34 -10.13 -9.58
C ARG A 4 -28.32 -9.04 -9.90
N MET A 5 -28.66 -8.10 -10.79
CA MET A 5 -27.78 -6.96 -11.10
C MET A 5 -27.63 -6.02 -9.90
N PHE A 6 -28.70 -5.80 -9.15
CA PHE A 6 -28.65 -4.98 -7.94
C PHE A 6 -27.71 -5.60 -6.89
N LEU A 7 -27.85 -6.91 -6.64
CA LEU A 7 -26.98 -7.65 -5.72
C LEU A 7 -25.52 -7.70 -6.19
N ALA A 8 -25.28 -7.90 -7.49
CA ALA A 8 -23.92 -7.88 -8.05
C ALA A 8 -23.28 -6.49 -7.91
N GLY A 9 -24.04 -5.42 -8.18
CA GLY A 9 -23.57 -4.04 -8.05
C GLY A 9 -23.23 -3.66 -6.61
N THR A 10 -24.06 -4.02 -5.63
CA THR A 10 -23.80 -3.75 -4.22
C THR A 10 -22.63 -4.55 -3.68
N ALA A 11 -22.50 -5.83 -4.08
CA ALA A 11 -21.36 -6.67 -3.71
C ALA A 11 -20.03 -6.14 -4.27
N ALA A 12 -20.02 -5.71 -5.53
CA ALA A 12 -18.84 -5.11 -6.16
C ALA A 12 -18.41 -3.81 -5.47
N ALA A 13 -19.37 -2.93 -5.16
CA ALA A 13 -19.10 -1.68 -4.45
C ALA A 13 -18.57 -1.91 -3.02
N ALA A 14 -19.07 -2.93 -2.33
CA ALA A 14 -18.57 -3.33 -1.01
C ALA A 14 -17.15 -3.91 -1.09
N GLY A 15 -16.89 -4.80 -2.07
CA GLY A 15 -15.58 -5.40 -2.28
C GLY A 15 -14.50 -4.38 -2.67
N ALA A 16 -14.84 -3.38 -3.49
CA ALA A 16 -13.92 -2.33 -3.92
C ALA A 16 -13.32 -1.53 -2.74
N ARG A 17 -14.04 -1.42 -1.62
CA ARG A 17 -13.55 -0.73 -0.40
C ARG A 17 -12.51 -1.53 0.37
N LEU A 18 -12.43 -2.84 0.15
CA LEU A 18 -11.48 -3.73 0.82
C LEU A 18 -10.16 -3.84 0.06
N VAL A 19 -10.15 -3.51 -1.24
CA VAL A 19 -8.94 -3.52 -2.08
C VAL A 19 -7.79 -2.70 -1.46
N PRO A 20 -8.01 -1.46 -0.97
CA PRO A 20 -6.94 -0.67 -0.35
C PRO A 20 -6.41 -1.28 0.95
N ALA A 21 -7.20 -2.08 1.66
CA ALA A 21 -6.77 -2.71 2.90
C ALA A 21 -5.84 -3.91 2.62
N VAL A 22 -6.14 -4.68 1.57
CA VAL A 22 -5.31 -5.83 1.13
C VAL A 22 -4.08 -5.38 0.35
N SER A 23 -4.14 -4.23 -0.33
CA SER A 23 -3.01 -3.68 -1.10
C SER A 23 -1.95 -3.00 -0.23
N LYS A 24 -2.18 -2.85 1.09
CA LYS A 24 -1.11 -2.41 2.00
C LYS A 24 -0.11 -3.54 2.15
N THR A 25 0.98 -3.47 1.39
CA THR A 25 2.12 -4.38 1.57
C THR A 25 2.56 -4.29 3.03
N GLY A 26 2.43 -5.38 3.79
CA GLY A 26 2.84 -5.43 5.19
C GLY A 26 4.32 -5.08 5.36
N GLY A 27 4.66 -4.48 6.50
CA GLY A 27 6.02 -4.07 6.86
C GLY A 27 6.09 -2.59 7.24
N ARG A 28 6.76 -2.27 8.36
CA ARG A 28 6.96 -0.88 8.78
C ARG A 28 8.06 -0.29 7.92
N ARG A 29 7.70 0.68 7.07
CA ARG A 29 8.65 1.41 6.23
C ARG A 29 9.12 2.66 6.96
N ILE A 30 10.43 2.77 7.15
CA ILE A 30 11.07 3.91 7.83
C ILE A 30 12.07 4.54 6.88
N LEU A 31 11.85 5.81 6.55
CA LEU A 31 12.86 6.63 5.87
C LEU A 31 14.03 6.84 6.82
N THR A 32 15.16 6.22 6.49
CA THR A 32 16.39 6.34 7.25
C THR A 32 17.37 7.19 6.46
N LEU A 33 17.95 8.20 7.13
CA LEU A 33 19.07 8.95 6.57
C LEU A 33 20.36 8.22 6.88
N VAL A 34 21.12 7.86 5.84
CA VAL A 34 22.41 7.18 5.96
C VAL A 34 23.45 7.94 5.17
N TYR A 35 24.64 8.12 5.74
CA TYR A 35 25.75 8.75 5.03
C TYR A 35 26.37 7.76 4.04
N ASP A 36 26.32 8.08 2.75
CA ASP A 36 26.91 7.29 1.68
C ASP A 36 28.34 7.79 1.42
N LYS A 37 29.33 6.99 1.85
CA LYS A 37 30.75 7.32 1.71
C LYS A 37 31.23 7.34 0.25
N SER A 38 30.57 6.59 -0.65
CA SER A 38 30.94 6.57 -2.06
C SER A 38 30.53 7.86 -2.78
N LEU A 39 29.41 8.45 -2.34
CA LEU A 39 28.88 9.70 -2.89
C LEU A 39 29.24 10.93 -2.05
N GLY A 40 29.80 10.75 -0.86
CA GLY A 40 30.19 11.82 0.06
C GLY A 40 29.00 12.59 0.66
N MET A 41 27.79 12.03 0.65
CA MET A 41 26.56 12.75 1.03
C MET A 41 25.56 11.87 1.81
N MET A 42 24.59 12.53 2.48
CA MET A 42 23.46 11.86 3.14
C MET A 42 22.42 11.38 2.12
N ARG A 43 21.98 10.13 2.25
CA ARG A 43 20.91 9.52 1.44
C ARG A 43 19.72 9.17 2.30
N ALA A 44 18.53 9.55 1.85
CA ALA A 44 17.28 9.05 2.38
C ALA A 44 16.95 7.72 1.70
N ILE A 45 16.97 6.63 2.47
CA ILE A 45 16.61 5.30 1.99
C ILE A 45 15.34 4.81 2.68
N ASP A 46 14.45 4.21 1.90
CA ASP A 46 13.27 3.54 2.43
C ASP A 46 13.68 2.16 2.96
N ARG A 47 13.58 1.94 4.28
CA ARG A 47 13.94 0.68 4.92
C ARG A 47 12.68 -0.05 5.36
N VAL A 48 12.52 -1.27 4.85
CA VAL A 48 11.48 -2.20 5.33
C VAL A 48 11.98 -2.86 6.61
N VAL A 49 11.28 -2.64 7.72
CA VAL A 49 11.48 -3.31 9.00
C VAL A 49 10.42 -4.39 9.16
N ARG A 50 10.87 -5.64 9.31
CA ARG A 50 10.01 -6.81 9.54
C ARG A 50 9.61 -6.90 11.02
#